data_AF-A0AB36ZV69-F1
#
_entry.id   AF-A0AB36ZV69-F1
#
_cell.length_a   1.000
_cell.length_b   1.000
_cell.length_c   1.000
_cell.angle_alpha   90.00
_cell.angle_beta   90.00
_cell.angle_gamma   90.00
#
_symmetry.space_group_name_H-M   'P 1'
#
loop_
_entity.id
_entity.type
_entity.pdbx_description
1 polymer ?
#
loop_
_entity_poly.entity_id
_entity_poly.type
_entity_poly.pdbx_seq_one_letter_code
_entity_poly.pdbx_strand_id
1 'polypeptide(L)' 'MLIYGITDIQNKPSLIKSMDIAQIVDKRKNVTLGYFISSKYEKQIKPLIDEIDRDEKLAKLKKLKQHEDFEKESENNS' A
#
# COMPACT_ATOMS: atom_id res chain seq x y z
N MET A 1 -4.94 -8.32 16.31
CA MET A 1 -5.25 -7.14 15.47
C MET A 1 -6.72 -6.81 15.65
N LEU A 2 -7.06 -5.55 15.95
CA LEU A 2 -8.46 -5.15 16.12
C LEU A 2 -9.15 -5.09 14.74
N ILE A 3 -10.42 -5.49 14.68
CA ILE A 3 -11.21 -5.53 13.43
C ILE A 3 -12.42 -4.62 13.60
N TYR A 4 -12.60 -3.68 12.68
CA TYR A 4 -13.74 -2.77 12.65
C TYR A 4 -14.51 -2.91 11.35
N GLY A 5 -15.84 -2.95 11.46
CA GLY A 5 -16.72 -2.91 10.30
C GLY A 5 -16.77 -1.49 9.73
N ILE A 6 -16.75 -1.35 8.41
CA ILE A 6 -16.87 -0.03 7.77
C ILE A 6 -18.17 0.69 8.17
N THR A 7 -19.27 -0.05 8.32
CA THR A 7 -20.55 0.50 8.77
C THR A 7 -20.51 0.96 10.23
N ASP A 8 -19.75 0.28 11.10
CA ASP A 8 -19.61 0.68 12.51
C ASP A 8 -18.90 2.05 12.60
N ILE A 9 -17.88 2.24 11.75
CA ILE A 9 -17.13 3.50 11.64
C ILE A 9 -18.02 4.61 11.06
N GLN A 10 -18.83 4.31 10.04
CA GLN A 10 -19.77 5.27 9.45
C GLN A 10 -20.82 5.73 10.46
N ASN A 11 -21.37 4.80 11.26
CA ASN A 11 -22.36 5.11 12.28
C ASN A 11 -21.76 5.85 13.48
N LYS A 12 -20.50 5.58 13.82
CA LYS A 12 -19.79 6.23 14.92
C LYS A 12 -18.35 6.61 14.52
N PRO A 13 -18.16 7.72 13.79
CA PRO A 13 -16.84 8.14 13.31
C PRO A 13 -15.83 8.41 14.44
N SER A 14 -16.31 8.71 15.65
CA SER A 14 -15.45 8.90 16.82
C SER A 14 -14.64 7.67 17.21
N LEU A 15 -15.02 6.46 16.74
CA LEU A 15 -14.23 5.24 16.93
C LEU A 15 -12.81 5.39 16.36
N ILE A 16 -12.62 6.13 15.27
CA ILE A 16 -11.30 6.38 14.66
C ILE A 16 -10.31 6.97 15.67
N LYS A 17 -10.77 7.85 16.57
CA LYS A 17 -9.91 8.49 17.58
C LYS A 17 -9.32 7.51 18.59
N SER A 18 -9.97 6.37 18.80
CA SER A 18 -9.53 5.31 19.71
C SER A 18 -8.75 4.20 19.02
N MET A 19 -8.68 4.20 17.69
CA MET A 19 -7.98 3.18 16.92
C MET A 19 -6.49 3.50 16.83
N ASP A 20 -5.67 2.50 17.12
CA ASP A 20 -4.22 2.57 16.93
C ASP A 20 -3.81 1.90 15.62
N ILE A 21 -4.08 0.60 15.51
CA ILE A 21 -3.90 -0.21 14.31
C ILE A 21 -5.11 -1.14 14.20
N ALA A 22 -5.78 -1.12 13.05
CA ALA A 22 -7.01 -1.87 12.84
C ALA A 22 -7.13 -2.41 11.42
N GLN A 23 -7.74 -3.58 11.28
CA GLN A 23 -8.24 -4.09 10.01
C GLN A 23 -9.66 -3.58 9.77
N ILE A 24 -9.91 -3.04 8.59
CA ILE A 24 -11.22 -2.53 8.18
C ILE A 24 -11.86 -3.57 7.26
N VAL A 25 -13.05 -4.01 7.64
CA VAL A 25 -13.78 -5.06 6.91
C VAL A 25 -15.18 -4.60 6.51
N ASP A 26 -15.66 -5.10 5.38
CA ASP A 26 -17.08 -5.12 5.08
C ASP A 26 -17.67 -6.43 5.63
N LYS A 27 -18.31 -6.35 6.80
CA LYS A 27 -18.93 -7.50 7.47
C LYS A 27 -20.08 -8.11 6.66
N ARG A 28 -20.73 -7.33 5.78
CA ARG A 28 -21.87 -7.79 4.98
C ARG A 28 -21.40 -8.61 3.78
N LYS A 29 -20.30 -8.20 3.17
CA LYS A 29 -19.69 -8.90 2.04
C LYS A 29 -18.62 -9.91 2.44
N ASN A 30 -18.27 -9.98 3.72
CA ASN A 30 -17.18 -10.81 4.27
C ASN A 30 -15.83 -10.56 3.58
N VAL A 31 -15.51 -9.28 3.32
CA VAL A 31 -14.28 -8.88 2.60
C VAL A 31 -13.46 -7.92 3.46
N THR A 32 -12.14 -8.04 3.39
CA THR A 32 -11.21 -7.04 3.95
C THR A 32 -11.08 -5.87 2.99
N LEU A 33 -11.32 -4.65 3.48
CA LEU A 33 -11.17 -3.42 2.69
C LEU A 33 -9.76 -2.84 2.80
N GLY A 34 -9.11 -3.03 3.94
CA GLY A 34 -7.74 -2.57 4.16
C GLY A 34 -7.39 -2.46 5.63
N TYR A 35 -6.36 -1.66 5.90
CA TYR A 35 -5.84 -1.43 7.24
C TYR A 35 -5.83 0.06 7.56
N PHE A 36 -6.12 0.39 8.81
CA PHE A 36 -5.99 1.72 9.36
C PHE A 36 -4.82 1.74 10.33
N ILE A 37 -3.97 2.75 10.21
CA ILE A 37 -2.88 3.05 11.15
C ILE A 37 -3.05 4.51 11.56
N SER A 38 -3.07 4.76 12.87
CA SER A 38 -3.19 6.10 13.41
C SER A 38 -2.00 6.98 13.01
N SER A 39 -2.25 8.25 12.72
CA SER A 39 -1.22 9.23 12.36
C SER A 39 -0.18 9.46 13.46
N LYS A 40 -0.45 9.04 14.71
CA LYS A 40 0.57 9.04 15.77
C LYS A 40 1.81 8.21 15.42
N TYR A 41 1.66 7.24 14.51
CA TYR A 41 2.74 6.41 14.00
C TYR A 41 3.36 6.93 12.70
N GLU A 42 2.90 8.07 12.17
CA GLU A 42 3.32 8.59 10.87
C GLU A 42 4.84 8.74 10.77
N LYS A 43 5.48 9.28 11.81
CA LYS A 43 6.93 9.48 11.84
C LYS A 43 7.73 8.18 11.76
N GLN A 44 7.18 7.09 12.29
CA GLN A 44 7.80 5.77 12.27
C GLN A 44 7.55 5.04 10.95
N ILE A 45 6.35 5.17 10.38
CA ILE A 45 5.96 4.44 9.16
C ILE A 45 6.37 5.15 7.87
N LYS A 46 6.40 6.49 7.86
CA LYS A 46 6.67 7.26 6.65
C LYS A 46 8.02 6.94 6.00
N PRO A 47 9.14 6.84 6.75
CA PRO A 47 10.43 6.46 6.14
C PRO A 47 10.38 5.09 5.46
N LEU A 48 9.65 4.14 6.05
CA LEU A 48 9.49 2.80 5.47
C LEU A 48 8.64 2.83 4.20
N ILE A 49 7.57 3.63 4.18
CA ILE A 49 6.75 3.83 2.97
C ILE A 49 7.59 4.48 1.86
N ASP A 50 8.36 5.52 2.18
CA ASP A 50 9.21 6.22 1.22
C ASP A 50 10.32 5.31 0.64
N GLU A 51 10.82 4.36 1.44
CA GLU A 51 11.77 3.33 0.99
C GLU A 51 11.12 2.35 0.01
N ILE A 52 9.94 1.81 0.37
CA ILE A 52 9.17 0.89 -0.50
C ILE A 52 8.88 1.56 -1.86
N ASP A 53 8.39 2.80 -1.84
CA ASP A 53 8.07 3.56 -3.07
C ASP A 53 9.31 3.77 -3.95
N ARG A 54 10.48 3.99 -3.35
CA ARG A 54 11.74 4.14 -4.08
C ARG A 54 12.14 2.83 -4.74
N ASP A 55 12.07 1.73 -4.00
CA ASP A 55 12.46 0.42 -4.49
C ASP A 55 11.55 -0.05 -5.63
N GLU A 56 10.24 0.21 -5.54
CA GLU A 56 9.30 -0.07 -6.62
C GLU A 56 9.63 0.73 -7.89
N LYS A 57 9.95 2.01 -7.75
CA LYS A 57 10.38 2.86 -8.88
C LYS A 57 11.67 2.34 -9.52
N LEU A 58 12.66 1.98 -8.70
CA LEU A 58 13.93 1.42 -9.18
C LEU A 58 13.71 0.08 -9.90
N ALA A 59 12.86 -0.79 -9.36
CA ALA A 59 12.51 -2.07 -9.99
C ALA A 59 11.83 -1.84 -11.35
N LYS A 60 10.91 -0.87 -11.45
CA LYS A 60 10.25 -0.52 -12.71
C LYS A 60 11.25 0.03 -13.74
N LEU A 61 12.15 0.91 -13.33
CA LEU A 61 13.21 1.45 -14.20
C LEU A 61 14.15 0.35 -14.71
N LYS A 62 14.55 -0.59 -13.85
CA LYS A 62 15.38 -1.73 -14.26
C LYS A 62 14.67 -2.58 -15.33
N LYS A 63 13.38 -2.87 -15.16
CA LYS A 63 12.59 -3.62 -16.17
C LYS A 63 12.51 -2.90 -17.51
N LEU A 64 12.32 -1.58 -17.50
CA LEU A 64 12.26 -0.77 -18.72
C LEU A 64 13.60 -0.78 -19.46
N LYS A 65 14.71 -0.57 -18.75
CA LYS A 65 16.05 -0.63 -19.35
C LYS A 65 16.35 -2.01 -19.94
N GLN A 66 16.01 -3.08 -19.24
CA GLN A 66 16.17 -4.44 -19.76
C GLN A 66 15.42 -4.61 -21.09
N HIS A 67 14.19 -4.09 -21.19
CA HIS A 67 13.42 -4.12 -22.43
C HIS A 67 14.11 -3.36 -23.57
N GLU A 68 14.60 -2.15 -23.31
CA GLU A 68 15.32 -1.33 -24.29
C GLU A 68 16.64 -1.97 -24.74
N ASP A 69 17.36 -2.62 -23.83
CA ASP A 69 18.62 -3.31 -24.13
C ASP A 69 18.37 -4.54 -25.01
N PHE A 70 17.30 -5.31 -24.75
CA PHE A 70 16.90 -6.44 -25.61
C PHE A 70 16.49 -6.00 -27.03
N GLU A 71 15.77 -4.88 -27.17
CA GLU A 71 15.40 -4.35 -28.48
C GLU A 71 16.63 -3.95 -29.30
N LYS A 72 17.59 -3.24 -28.68
CA LYS A 72 18.84 -2.83 -29.34
C LYS A 72 19.72 -4.02 -29.74
N GLU A 73 19.77 -5.07 -28.93
CA GLU A 73 20.49 -6.31 -29.29
C GLU A 73 19.82 -7.06 -30.44
N SER A 74 18.49 -6.98 -30.58
CA SER A 74 17.76 -7.61 -31.69
C SER A 74 17.94 -6.86 -33.02
N GLU A 75 18.01 -5.52 -32.97
CA GLU A 75 18.26 -4.67 -34.13
C GLU A 75 19.70 -4.80 -34.64
N ASN A 76 20.68 -4.95 -33.75
CA ASN A 76 22.09 -5.11 -34.14
C ASN A 76 22.43 -6.51 -34.70
N ASN A 77 21.55 -7.49 -34.50
CA ASN A 77 21.74 -8.88 -34.95
C ASN A 77 20.87 -9.26 -36.18
N SER A 78 20.18 -8.29 -36.79
CA SER A 78 19.42 -8.44 -38.05
C SER A 78 20.14 -7.76 -39.22
#